data_AF-A0A7E6FLI9-F1
#
_entry.id   AF-A0A7E6FLI9-F1
#
_cell.length_a   1.000
_cell.length_b   1.000
_cell.length_c   1.000
_cell.angle_alpha   90.00
_cell.angle_beta   90.00
_cell.angle_gamma   90.00
#
_symmetry.space_group_name_H-M   'P 1'
#
loop_
_entity.id
_entity.type
_entity.pdbx_description
1 polymer ?
#
loop_
_entity_poly.entity_id
_entity_poly.type
_entity_poly.pdbx_seq_one_letter_code
_entity_poly.pdbx_strand_id
1 'polypeptide(L)'
;MPVAIHGITKCDFCQRPPDMNCGNQEEELLCCKDCNTKAHPSCMNYTPELALRAHQSPWQCPTCKVCSICKDSGNVPAMLICDSCDKGFHVQCLYSPLEKSPSGHWVCSMCSKQDIKENDNSKLVSSSEELMTIKKEACTYGPPTPSESPEPNLTEMQQDFPRKRNLYDGPYPDVTDYTIEDVVKFFKSKGFTKEASAFSEQEIDGKSLLLMKRDDVLVGLRDYICLGPALKIFKHVERLQWASE
;
A
#
# COMPACT_ATOMS: atom_id res chain seq x y z
N MET A 1 -28.28 21.86 7.54
CA MET A 1 -27.06 22.14 8.33
C MET A 1 -25.92 21.40 7.63
N PRO A 2 -24.96 22.05 6.96
CA PRO A 2 -23.90 21.34 6.25
C PRO A 2 -22.87 20.79 7.25
N VAL A 3 -22.50 19.53 7.08
CA VAL A 3 -21.50 18.81 7.89
C VAL A 3 -20.11 19.21 7.41
N ALA A 4 -19.29 19.76 8.30
CA ALA A 4 -17.91 20.14 8.02
C ALA A 4 -17.06 18.89 7.72
N ILE A 5 -16.54 18.80 6.49
CA ILE A 5 -15.51 17.83 6.10
C ILE A 5 -14.24 18.22 6.87
N HIS A 6 -13.82 17.38 7.82
CA HIS A 6 -12.70 17.69 8.71
C HIS A 6 -11.39 17.77 7.90
N GLY A 7 -10.83 18.97 7.92
CA GLY A 7 -9.77 19.43 7.03
C GLY A 7 -8.43 18.76 7.24
N ILE A 8 -7.62 18.83 6.19
CA ILE A 8 -6.18 18.63 6.26
C ILE A 8 -5.61 19.82 7.05
N THR A 9 -5.35 19.66 8.35
CA THR A 9 -4.95 20.80 9.21
C THR A 9 -3.50 20.78 9.66
N LYS A 10 -2.79 19.65 9.52
CA LYS A 10 -1.40 19.53 9.98
C LYS A 10 -0.69 18.30 9.42
N CYS A 11 0.63 18.36 9.44
CA CYS A 11 1.51 17.19 9.26
C CYS A 11 1.47 16.29 10.50
N ASP A 12 1.37 14.98 10.33
CA ASP A 12 1.31 14.03 11.46
C ASP A 12 2.66 13.84 12.16
N PHE A 13 3.76 14.19 11.49
CA PHE A 13 5.13 13.98 11.98
C PHE A 13 5.65 15.18 12.77
N CYS A 14 5.36 16.40 12.33
CA CYS A 14 5.83 17.63 12.99
C CYS A 14 4.71 18.48 13.60
N GLN A 15 3.44 18.13 13.37
CA GLN A 15 2.25 18.83 13.88
C GLN A 15 2.12 20.30 13.40
N ARG A 16 2.92 20.72 12.42
CA ARG A 16 2.88 22.06 11.82
C ARG A 16 1.79 22.19 10.74
N PRO A 17 1.43 23.44 10.37
CA PRO A 17 0.47 23.72 9.30
C PRO A 17 0.81 23.01 7.98
N PRO A 18 -0.20 22.78 7.11
CA PRO A 18 -0.03 21.99 5.90
C PRO A 18 0.90 22.62 4.87
N ASP A 19 1.12 23.92 4.96
CA ASP A 19 1.92 24.72 4.06
C ASP A 19 3.30 25.06 4.63
N MET A 20 3.65 24.65 5.87
CA MET A 20 4.92 25.06 6.47
C MET A 20 5.62 23.94 7.24
N ASN A 21 6.80 23.56 6.77
CA ASN A 21 7.59 22.46 7.33
C ASN A 21 8.43 22.85 8.56
N CYS A 22 9.26 21.93 9.07
CA CYS A 22 10.14 22.16 10.23
C CYS A 22 11.18 23.28 10.04
N GLY A 23 11.57 23.54 8.78
CA GLY A 23 12.51 24.58 8.40
C GLY A 23 11.87 25.95 8.15
N ASN A 24 10.56 26.10 8.41
CA ASN A 24 9.77 27.29 8.06
C ASN A 24 9.77 27.60 6.56
N GLN A 25 9.89 26.56 5.73
CA GLN A 25 9.77 26.69 4.28
C GLN A 25 8.38 26.23 3.85
N GLU A 26 7.87 26.85 2.79
CA GLU A 26 6.61 26.45 2.17
C GLU A 26 6.74 25.07 1.53
N GLU A 27 5.92 24.12 1.96
CA GLU A 27 5.98 22.74 1.49
C GLU A 27 4.60 22.09 1.59
N GLU A 28 4.12 21.50 0.50
CA GLU A 28 2.82 20.84 0.46
C GLU A 28 2.86 19.46 1.13
N LEU A 29 1.79 19.09 1.83
CA LEU A 29 1.69 17.75 2.43
C LEU A 29 1.46 16.67 1.38
N LEU A 30 2.19 15.57 1.54
CA LEU A 30 1.81 14.27 1.01
C LEU A 30 0.62 13.74 1.80
N CYS A 31 -0.39 13.22 1.11
CA CYS A 31 -1.58 12.60 1.71
C CYS A 31 -1.62 11.11 1.35
N CYS A 32 -1.70 10.24 2.37
CA CYS A 32 -1.80 8.81 2.13
C CYS A 32 -3.12 8.50 1.44
N LYS A 33 -3.09 7.69 0.39
CA LYS A 33 -4.32 7.29 -0.32
C LYS A 33 -5.18 6.29 0.47
N ASP A 34 -4.59 5.57 1.43
CA ASP A 34 -5.23 4.44 2.12
C ASP A 34 -5.62 4.76 3.58
N CYS A 35 -5.16 5.90 4.12
CA CYS A 35 -5.45 6.32 5.49
C CYS A 35 -5.35 7.85 5.61
N ASN A 36 -5.65 8.38 6.80
CA ASN A 36 -5.63 9.83 7.01
C ASN A 36 -4.23 10.43 7.22
N THR A 37 -3.16 9.62 7.15
CA THR A 37 -1.79 10.09 7.41
C THR A 37 -1.33 11.12 6.38
N LYS A 38 -0.71 12.20 6.86
CA LYS A 38 -0.16 13.28 6.07
C LYS A 38 1.23 13.65 6.55
N ALA A 39 2.11 13.96 5.62
CA ALA A 39 3.50 14.28 5.93
C ALA A 39 4.05 15.36 5.00
N HIS A 40 4.85 16.27 5.54
CA HIS A 40 5.77 17.02 4.71
C HIS A 40 6.80 16.05 4.10
N PRO A 41 7.12 16.14 2.79
CA PRO A 41 8.22 15.37 2.19
C PRO A 41 9.53 15.48 2.99
N SER A 42 9.88 16.66 3.50
CA SER A 42 11.04 16.89 4.37
C SER A 42 10.97 16.14 5.70
N CYS A 43 9.78 15.99 6.30
CA CYS A 43 9.57 15.18 7.50
C CYS A 43 9.70 13.68 7.23
N MET A 44 9.58 13.27 5.96
CA MET A 44 9.88 11.92 5.48
C MET A 44 11.32 11.75 4.99
N ASN A 45 12.16 12.80 5.12
CA ASN A 45 13.52 12.88 4.58
C ASN A 45 13.60 12.66 3.06
N TYR A 46 12.62 13.12 2.29
CA TYR A 46 12.67 13.04 0.83
C TYR A 46 13.58 14.10 0.22
N THR A 47 14.28 13.74 -0.86
CA THR A 47 14.94 14.72 -1.72
C THR A 47 13.88 15.50 -2.53
N PRO A 48 14.20 16.69 -3.05
CA PRO A 48 13.27 17.46 -3.88
C PRO A 48 12.72 16.67 -5.08
N GLU A 49 13.56 15.87 -5.73
CA GLU A 49 13.18 15.05 -6.89
C GLU A 49 12.20 13.94 -6.48
N LEU A 50 12.44 13.30 -5.33
CA LEU A 50 11.54 12.29 -4.80
C LEU A 50 10.21 12.91 -4.36
N ALA A 51 10.23 14.09 -3.74
CA ALA A 51 9.03 14.82 -3.34
C ALA A 51 8.13 15.12 -4.55
N LEU A 52 8.69 15.65 -5.64
CA LEU A 52 7.96 15.89 -6.88
C LEU A 52 7.28 14.62 -7.42
N ARG A 53 8.01 13.50 -7.46
CA ARG A 53 7.46 12.20 -7.91
C ARG A 53 6.40 11.65 -6.96
N ALA A 54 6.55 11.90 -5.65
CA ALA A 54 5.57 11.50 -4.65
C ALA A 54 4.25 12.28 -4.79
N HIS A 55 4.29 13.57 -5.12
CA HIS A 55 3.08 14.36 -5.42
C HIS A 55 2.38 13.92 -6.71
N GLN A 56 3.15 13.45 -7.70
CA GLN A 56 2.62 13.00 -9.00
C GLN A 56 2.05 11.58 -8.99
N SER A 57 2.08 10.86 -7.87
CA SER A 57 1.55 9.50 -7.79
C SER A 57 0.78 9.23 -6.50
N PRO A 58 -0.09 8.19 -6.45
CA PRO A 58 -0.84 7.87 -5.23
C PRO A 58 0.10 7.43 -4.11
N TRP A 59 0.49 8.37 -3.26
CA TRP A 59 1.42 8.13 -2.16
C TRP A 59 0.79 7.26 -1.07
N GLN A 60 1.62 6.44 -0.43
CA GLN A 60 1.25 5.58 0.69
C GLN A 60 2.21 5.87 1.84
N CYS A 61 1.69 6.08 3.04
CA CYS A 61 2.53 6.27 4.22
C CYS A 61 3.30 4.98 4.59
N PRO A 62 4.31 5.04 5.49
CA PRO A 62 5.11 3.88 5.85
C PRO A 62 4.31 2.67 6.35
N THR A 63 3.19 2.89 7.03
CA THR A 63 2.35 1.83 7.58
C THR A 63 1.38 1.22 6.56
N CYS A 64 0.99 1.99 5.55
CA CYS A 64 0.10 1.54 4.48
C CYS A 64 0.86 1.00 3.25
N LYS A 65 2.19 1.10 3.25
CA LYS A 65 3.03 0.71 2.11
C LYS A 65 2.79 -0.76 1.76
N VAL A 66 2.56 -1.02 0.47
CA VAL A 66 2.44 -2.36 -0.10
C VAL A 66 3.44 -2.56 -1.23
N CYS A 67 3.75 -3.81 -1.52
CA CYS A 67 4.53 -4.15 -2.69
C CYS A 67 3.81 -3.74 -3.99
N SER A 68 4.49 -3.04 -4.88
CA SER A 68 3.93 -2.59 -6.16
C SER A 68 3.60 -3.72 -7.13
N ILE A 69 4.13 -4.92 -6.87
CA ILE A 69 3.98 -6.11 -7.73
C ILE A 69 2.84 -6.99 -7.20
N CYS A 70 2.93 -7.50 -5.95
CA CYS A 70 1.90 -8.39 -5.39
C CYS A 70 0.74 -7.68 -4.66
N LYS A 71 0.84 -6.35 -4.48
CA LYS A 71 -0.14 -5.50 -3.76
C LYS A 71 -0.38 -5.92 -2.31
N ASP A 72 0.62 -6.53 -1.69
CA ASP A 72 0.56 -7.02 -0.31
C ASP A 72 1.53 -6.28 0.59
N SER A 73 1.17 -6.10 1.87
CA SER A 73 2.04 -5.58 2.93
C SER A 73 2.62 -6.68 3.82
N GLY A 74 2.35 -7.95 3.51
CA GLY A 74 2.73 -9.12 4.31
C GLY A 74 4.18 -9.12 4.81
N ASN A 75 4.45 -9.90 5.85
CA ASN A 75 5.68 -9.76 6.62
C ASN A 75 6.69 -10.89 6.39
N VAL A 76 7.79 -10.61 5.66
CA VAL A 76 9.11 -11.27 5.81
C VAL A 76 10.21 -10.33 5.26
N PRO A 77 11.44 -10.37 5.78
CA PRO A 77 12.13 -9.31 6.53
C PRO A 77 12.69 -8.13 5.71
N ALA A 78 12.32 -7.92 4.44
CA ALA A 78 12.83 -6.77 3.67
C ALA A 78 11.91 -6.41 2.49
N MET A 79 10.89 -5.59 2.75
CA MET A 79 10.29 -4.78 1.68
C MET A 79 11.25 -3.61 1.42
N LEU A 80 11.84 -3.57 0.22
CA LEU A 80 12.67 -2.45 -0.23
C LEU A 80 11.79 -1.28 -0.63
N ILE A 81 12.19 -0.08 -0.24
CA ILE A 81 11.58 1.16 -0.70
C ILE A 81 12.50 1.74 -1.78
N CYS A 82 11.94 2.06 -2.94
CA CYS A 82 12.70 2.71 -3.99
C CYS A 82 13.02 4.15 -3.58
N ASP A 83 14.30 4.52 -3.50
CA ASP A 83 14.68 5.87 -3.13
C ASP A 83 14.33 6.93 -4.19
N SER A 84 13.92 6.48 -5.39
CA SER A 84 13.60 7.34 -6.53
C SER A 84 12.08 7.52 -6.76
N CYS A 85 11.23 6.69 -6.15
CA CYS A 85 9.77 6.84 -6.27
C CYS A 85 8.96 6.41 -5.05
N ASP A 86 9.63 6.03 -3.95
CA ASP A 86 9.04 5.67 -2.66
C ASP A 86 8.06 4.48 -2.71
N LYS A 87 8.05 3.74 -3.81
CA LYS A 87 7.26 2.52 -3.98
C LYS A 87 7.94 1.34 -3.29
N GLY A 88 7.13 0.52 -2.62
CA GLY A 88 7.59 -0.69 -1.94
C GLY A 88 7.71 -1.89 -2.89
N PHE A 89 8.70 -2.73 -2.67
CA PHE A 89 8.95 -3.96 -3.41
C PHE A 89 9.51 -5.03 -2.47
N HIS A 90 8.86 -6.18 -2.34
CA HIS A 90 9.52 -7.31 -1.71
C HIS A 90 10.72 -7.72 -2.57
N VAL A 91 11.86 -8.03 -1.93
CA VAL A 91 13.08 -8.53 -2.61
C VAL A 91 12.74 -9.66 -3.58
N GLN A 92 11.85 -10.53 -3.13
CA GLN A 92 11.35 -11.69 -3.85
C GLN A 92 10.50 -11.34 -5.07
N CYS A 93 9.71 -10.26 -5.01
CA CYS A 93 8.89 -9.87 -6.15
C CYS A 93 9.72 -9.26 -7.30
N LEU A 94 10.99 -8.94 -7.06
CA LEU A 94 11.89 -8.43 -8.10
C LEU A 94 12.20 -9.53 -9.13
N TYR A 95 12.25 -9.16 -10.41
CA TYR A 95 12.54 -10.10 -11.52
C TYR A 95 13.88 -10.82 -11.38
N SER A 96 14.87 -10.16 -10.75
CA SER A 96 16.10 -10.78 -10.28
C SER A 96 16.10 -10.69 -8.75
N PRO A 97 15.76 -11.76 -8.02
CA PRO A 97 15.78 -11.75 -6.57
C PRO A 97 17.18 -11.39 -6.08
N LEU A 98 17.29 -10.34 -5.27
CA LEU A 98 18.59 -9.95 -4.72
C LEU A 98 19.00 -10.99 -3.67
N GLU A 99 20.18 -11.59 -3.83
CA GLU A 99 20.72 -12.54 -2.85
C GLU A 99 21.00 -11.88 -1.49
N LYS A 100 21.20 -10.56 -1.46
CA LYS A 100 21.42 -9.75 -0.26
C LYS A 100 20.70 -8.41 -0.38
N SER A 101 20.25 -7.87 0.76
CA SER A 101 19.76 -6.49 0.80
C SER A 101 20.87 -5.55 0.31
N PRO A 102 20.57 -4.60 -0.59
CA PRO A 102 21.55 -3.63 -1.04
C PRO A 102 22.05 -2.82 0.15
N SER A 103 23.38 -2.70 0.29
CA SER A 103 24.00 -1.85 1.31
C SER A 103 24.08 -0.43 0.76
N GLY A 104 22.96 0.29 0.77
CA GLY A 104 22.89 1.68 0.31
C GLY A 104 21.65 1.97 -0.52
N HIS A 105 21.77 3.00 -1.37
CA HIS A 105 20.68 3.50 -2.21
C HIS A 105 20.19 2.42 -3.18
N TRP A 106 18.88 2.21 -3.23
CA TRP A 106 18.25 1.24 -4.12
C TRP A 106 17.14 1.87 -4.95
N VAL A 107 17.23 1.67 -6.26
CA VAL A 107 16.28 2.20 -7.23
C VAL A 107 15.62 1.05 -7.98
N CYS A 108 14.29 1.11 -8.13
CA CYS A 108 13.55 0.07 -8.82
C CYS A 108 13.82 0.08 -10.34
N SER A 109 13.54 -1.03 -11.02
CA SER A 109 13.77 -1.19 -12.46
C SER A 109 12.97 -0.22 -13.34
N MET A 110 11.89 0.36 -12.81
CA MET A 110 11.09 1.36 -13.54
C MET A 110 11.80 2.71 -13.55
N CYS A 111 12.31 3.15 -12.40
CA CYS A 111 13.06 4.40 -12.28
C CYS A 111 14.42 4.31 -12.97
N SER A 112 15.13 3.19 -12.80
CA SER A 112 16.44 2.98 -13.46
C SER A 112 16.37 3.05 -14.99
N LYS A 113 15.22 2.72 -15.61
CA LYS A 113 15.01 2.85 -17.06
C LYS A 113 14.63 4.27 -17.50
N GLN A 114 14.09 5.10 -16.60
CA GLN A 114 13.71 6.48 -16.90
C GLN A 114 14.95 7.36 -16.99
N ASP A 115 15.91 7.17 -16.08
CA ASP A 115 17.15 7.96 -16.05
C ASP A 115 18.06 7.71 -17.28
N ILE A 116 17.93 6.56 -17.96
CA ILE A 116 18.67 6.25 -19.20
C ILE A 116 18.13 7.04 -20.41
N LYS A 117 16.84 7.40 -20.41
CA LYS A 117 16.23 8.13 -21.54
C LYS A 117 16.52 9.63 -21.53
N GLU A 118 16.93 10.18 -20.38
CA GLU A 118 17.26 11.60 -20.23
C GLU A 118 18.71 11.92 -20.64
N ASN A 119 19.57 10.89 -20.79
CA ASN A 119 21.01 11.09 -21.03
C ASN A 119 21.43 11.13 -22.52
N ASP A 120 20.50 10.95 -23.47
CA ASP A 120 20.78 11.04 -24.91
C ASP A 120 20.63 12.47 -25.48
N ASN A 121 20.44 13.49 -24.65
CA ASN A 121 20.29 14.87 -25.12
C ASN A 121 21.18 15.86 -24.36
N SER A 122 22.49 15.58 -24.31
CA SER A 122 23.49 16.56 -23.90
C SER A 122 24.00 17.38 -25.09
N LYS A 123 23.44 18.58 -25.30
CA LYS A 123 24.18 19.76 -25.81
C LYS A 123 23.39 21.07 -25.63
N LEU A 124 23.77 21.81 -24.58
CA LEU A 124 23.93 23.27 -24.45
C LEU A 124 22.88 24.20 -25.12
N VAL A 125 22.04 24.89 -24.32
CA VAL A 125 21.83 26.34 -24.41
C VAL A 125 21.50 26.92 -23.03
N SER A 126 22.17 28.03 -22.73
CA SER A 126 22.09 28.95 -21.59
C SER A 126 20.78 29.75 -21.54
N SER A 127 20.34 30.10 -20.32
CA SER A 127 19.36 31.15 -19.93
C SER A 127 18.08 31.29 -20.75
N SER A 128 16.94 31.10 -20.11
CA SER A 128 16.00 32.19 -19.77
C SER A 128 14.72 31.63 -19.14
N GLU A 129 14.16 32.43 -18.24
CA GLU A 129 12.91 32.23 -17.52
C GLU A 129 11.72 32.15 -18.48
N GLU A 130 10.90 31.11 -18.32
CA GLU A 130 9.42 31.05 -18.43
C GLU A 130 9.06 29.58 -18.67
N LEU A 131 8.25 28.91 -17.86
CA LEU A 131 6.81 29.15 -17.85
C LEU A 131 6.07 28.35 -16.76
N MET A 132 4.94 28.96 -16.37
CA MET A 132 3.65 28.35 -16.05
C MET A 132 3.35 27.91 -14.62
N THR A 133 2.94 28.91 -13.83
CA THR A 133 1.62 29.02 -13.19
C THR A 133 0.91 27.68 -12.91
N ILE A 134 1.16 27.12 -11.73
CA ILE A 134 0.31 26.09 -11.15
C ILE A 134 -0.97 26.77 -10.67
N LYS A 135 -2.10 26.42 -11.30
CA LYS A 135 -3.43 26.73 -10.77
C LYS A 135 -3.57 26.03 -9.42
N LYS A 136 -3.74 26.83 -8.38
CA LYS A 136 -4.11 26.40 -7.03
C LYS A 136 -5.49 25.74 -7.10
N GLU A 137 -5.55 24.43 -7.00
CA GLU A 137 -6.77 23.72 -6.62
C GLU A 137 -6.50 22.96 -5.33
N ALA A 138 -7.05 23.49 -4.24
CA ALA A 138 -7.01 22.87 -2.94
C ALA A 138 -7.72 21.51 -3.00
N CYS A 139 -7.16 20.50 -2.32
CA CYS A 139 -7.75 19.18 -2.18
C CYS A 139 -9.11 19.25 -1.46
N THR A 140 -10.21 19.40 -2.20
CA THR A 140 -11.57 19.20 -1.71
C THR A 140 -12.11 17.88 -2.26
N TYR A 141 -11.87 16.79 -1.55
CA TYR A 141 -12.58 15.53 -1.79
C TYR A 141 -13.68 15.37 -0.75
N GLY A 142 -14.88 15.83 -1.09
CA GLY A 142 -16.12 15.25 -0.55
C GLY A 142 -16.47 13.98 -1.36
N PRO A 143 -17.18 13.01 -0.76
CA PRO A 143 -17.58 11.80 -1.48
C PRO A 143 -18.62 12.13 -2.56
N PRO A 144 -18.48 11.61 -3.81
CA PRO A 144 -19.55 11.71 -4.79
C PRO A 144 -20.65 10.69 -4.47
N THR A 145 -21.90 11.16 -4.48
CA THR A 145 -23.11 10.32 -4.55
C THR A 145 -23.17 9.57 -5.89
N PRO A 146 -23.69 8.33 -5.94
CA PRO A 146 -23.82 7.59 -7.18
C PRO A 146 -25.03 8.09 -7.99
N SER A 147 -24.79 8.60 -9.18
CA SER A 147 -25.79 8.65 -10.26
C SER A 147 -25.27 7.77 -11.40
N GLU A 148 -26.17 6.93 -11.93
CA GLU A 148 -25.96 5.88 -12.92
C GLU A 148 -24.89 6.18 -13.98
N SER A 149 -24.06 5.19 -14.26
CA SER A 149 -23.21 5.15 -15.46
C SER A 149 -23.35 3.79 -16.15
N PRO A 150 -23.22 3.75 -17.49
CA PRO A 150 -23.77 2.70 -18.34
C PRO A 150 -22.96 1.40 -18.27
N GLU A 151 -23.65 0.27 -18.42
CA GLU A 151 -23.02 -1.06 -18.47
C GLU A 151 -22.13 -1.21 -19.71
N PRO A 152 -20.87 -1.67 -19.57
CA PRO A 152 -20.06 -2.04 -20.73
C PRO A 152 -20.45 -3.42 -21.25
N ASN A 153 -20.59 -3.50 -22.56
CA ASN A 153 -21.02 -4.67 -23.33
C ASN A 153 -20.03 -5.84 -23.18
N LEU A 154 -20.53 -6.97 -22.66
CA LEU A 154 -19.79 -8.23 -22.51
C LEU A 154 -19.75 -9.00 -23.83
N THR A 155 -18.91 -8.57 -24.77
CA THR A 155 -18.46 -9.48 -25.84
C THR A 155 -17.08 -9.04 -26.35
N GLU A 156 -16.16 -10.02 -26.41
CA GLU A 156 -14.80 -9.96 -26.95
C GLU A 156 -13.69 -9.45 -26.02
N MET A 157 -13.10 -10.37 -25.24
CA MET A 157 -11.70 -10.79 -25.41
C MET A 157 -11.39 -11.92 -24.43
N GLN A 158 -11.60 -13.16 -24.89
CA GLN A 158 -10.96 -14.34 -24.34
C GLN A 158 -9.47 -14.28 -24.73
N GLN A 159 -8.65 -13.72 -23.85
CA GLN A 159 -7.22 -14.05 -23.82
C GLN A 159 -6.89 -14.48 -22.39
N ASP A 160 -6.74 -15.79 -22.26
CA ASP A 160 -6.33 -16.54 -21.08
C ASP A 160 -4.91 -16.12 -20.69
N PHE A 161 -4.79 -15.01 -19.95
CA PHE A 161 -3.55 -14.69 -19.28
C PHE A 161 -3.52 -15.51 -17.99
N PRO A 162 -2.58 -16.47 -17.84
CA PRO A 162 -2.50 -17.24 -16.60
C PRO A 162 -2.26 -16.25 -15.47
N ARG A 163 -3.21 -16.15 -14.54
CA ARG A 163 -3.07 -15.48 -13.24
C ARG A 163 -1.78 -16.05 -12.63
N LYS A 164 -0.66 -15.33 -12.78
CA LYS A 164 0.63 -15.77 -12.23
C LYS A 164 0.40 -15.93 -10.73
N ARG A 165 0.37 -17.19 -10.29
CA ARG A 165 0.29 -17.59 -8.87
C ARG A 165 1.28 -16.74 -8.09
N ASN A 166 0.82 -16.15 -6.98
CA ASN A 166 1.66 -15.38 -6.08
C ASN A 166 2.77 -16.30 -5.55
N LEU A 167 3.96 -16.22 -6.14
CA LEU A 167 5.11 -17.09 -5.88
C LEU A 167 5.77 -16.90 -4.50
N TYR A 168 5.23 -16.02 -3.64
CA TYR A 168 5.81 -15.70 -2.32
C TYR A 168 4.82 -15.69 -1.16
N ASP A 169 3.59 -16.08 -1.43
CA ASP A 169 2.86 -16.85 -0.45
C ASP A 169 3.49 -18.23 -0.48
N GLY A 170 4.50 -18.47 0.37
CA GLY A 170 4.95 -19.84 0.64
C GLY A 170 3.73 -20.75 0.86
N PRO A 171 3.81 -22.05 0.52
CA PRO A 171 2.65 -22.93 0.48
C PRO A 171 1.83 -22.75 1.75
N TYR A 172 0.55 -22.47 1.59
CA TYR A 172 -0.35 -22.37 2.73
C TYR A 172 -0.46 -23.77 3.31
N PRO A 173 -0.33 -23.92 4.63
CA PRO A 173 -0.47 -25.22 5.26
C PRO A 173 -1.91 -25.69 5.13
N ASP A 174 -2.10 -27.01 5.12
CA ASP A 174 -3.38 -27.60 5.50
C ASP A 174 -3.62 -27.28 6.97
N VAL A 175 -4.78 -26.69 7.26
CA VAL A 175 -5.17 -26.25 8.61
C VAL A 175 -6.29 -27.09 9.21
N THR A 176 -6.67 -28.21 8.59
CA THR A 176 -7.78 -29.06 9.05
C THR A 176 -7.66 -29.46 10.52
N ASP A 177 -6.43 -29.69 11.00
CA ASP A 177 -6.14 -30.10 12.38
C ASP A 177 -5.56 -28.97 13.25
N TYR A 178 -5.60 -27.71 12.79
CA TYR A 178 -5.09 -26.58 13.58
C TYR A 178 -5.93 -26.36 14.82
N THR A 179 -5.26 -26.26 15.97
CA THR A 179 -5.86 -25.76 17.20
C THR A 179 -6.04 -24.24 17.11
N ILE A 180 -6.81 -23.67 18.05
CA ILE A 180 -6.93 -22.21 18.22
C ILE A 180 -5.55 -21.56 18.35
N GLU A 181 -4.62 -22.17 19.09
CA GLU A 181 -3.26 -21.65 19.26
C GLU A 181 -2.47 -21.63 17.95
N ASP A 182 -2.64 -22.67 17.12
CA ASP A 182 -2.00 -22.74 15.80
C ASP A 182 -2.53 -21.68 14.85
N VAL A 183 -3.85 -21.42 14.85
CA VAL A 183 -4.48 -20.34 14.08
C VAL A 183 -3.91 -18.98 14.50
N VAL A 184 -3.85 -18.71 15.80
CA VAL A 184 -3.27 -17.47 16.34
C VAL A 184 -1.80 -17.33 15.93
N LYS A 185 -1.02 -18.40 16.05
CA LYS A 185 0.40 -18.42 15.67
C LYS A 185 0.59 -18.17 14.18
N PHE A 186 -0.26 -18.76 13.34
CA PHE A 186 -0.25 -18.53 11.90
C PHE A 186 -0.48 -17.05 11.57
N PHE A 187 -1.56 -16.44 12.08
CA PHE A 187 -1.86 -15.04 11.78
C PHE A 187 -0.83 -14.08 12.36
N LYS A 188 -0.26 -14.38 13.54
CA LYS A 188 0.92 -13.67 14.07
C LYS A 188 2.11 -13.74 13.11
N SER A 189 2.40 -14.94 12.57
CA SER A 189 3.50 -15.13 11.60
C SER A 189 3.28 -14.38 10.28
N LYS A 190 2.02 -14.12 9.90
CA LYS A 190 1.66 -13.30 8.74
C LYS A 190 1.66 -11.79 9.02
N GLY A 191 1.93 -11.38 10.26
CA GLY A 191 2.06 -9.98 10.66
C GLY A 191 0.84 -9.38 11.36
N PHE A 192 -0.21 -10.17 11.62
CA PHE A 192 -1.42 -9.74 12.33
C PHE A 192 -1.26 -9.92 13.84
N THR A 193 -0.21 -9.33 14.42
CA THR A 193 0.18 -9.62 15.80
C THR A 193 -0.85 -9.16 16.84
N LYS A 194 -1.59 -8.09 16.55
CA LYS A 194 -2.64 -7.55 17.41
C LYS A 194 -3.99 -8.20 17.15
N GLU A 195 -4.33 -8.36 15.88
CA GLU A 195 -5.62 -8.89 15.43
C GLU A 195 -5.75 -10.40 15.69
N ALA A 196 -4.62 -11.12 15.78
CA ALA A 196 -4.64 -12.56 16.01
C ALA A 196 -5.32 -12.98 17.33
N SER A 197 -5.42 -12.10 18.35
CA SER A 197 -6.13 -12.46 19.59
C SER A 197 -7.63 -12.70 19.37
N ALA A 198 -8.22 -12.06 18.36
CA ALA A 198 -9.63 -12.22 18.02
C ALA A 198 -9.99 -13.68 17.71
N PHE A 199 -9.08 -14.45 17.10
CA PHE A 199 -9.31 -15.86 16.80
C PHE A 199 -9.39 -16.71 18.07
N SER A 200 -8.58 -16.40 19.08
CA SER A 200 -8.70 -17.08 20.38
C SER A 200 -9.94 -16.64 21.15
N GLU A 201 -10.31 -15.36 21.09
CA GLU A 201 -11.48 -14.82 21.79
C GLU A 201 -12.80 -15.34 21.22
N GLN A 202 -12.82 -15.65 19.92
CA GLN A 202 -13.97 -16.22 19.22
C GLN A 202 -13.87 -17.76 19.07
N GLU A 203 -12.91 -18.40 19.75
CA GLU A 203 -12.70 -19.85 19.72
C GLU A 203 -12.58 -20.44 18.30
N ILE A 204 -11.93 -19.71 17.38
CA ILE A 204 -11.79 -20.09 15.97
C ILE A 204 -10.61 -21.06 15.82
N ASP A 205 -10.92 -22.33 15.61
CA ASP A 205 -9.99 -23.39 15.25
C ASP A 205 -9.84 -23.53 13.72
N GLY A 206 -8.99 -24.46 13.27
CA GLY A 206 -8.72 -24.68 11.85
C GLY A 206 -9.97 -25.06 11.04
N LYS A 207 -10.85 -25.90 11.58
CA LYS A 207 -12.10 -26.31 10.92
C LYS A 207 -13.06 -25.15 10.77
N SER A 208 -13.21 -24.34 11.81
CA SER A 208 -14.02 -23.13 11.78
C SER A 208 -13.46 -22.14 10.76
N LEU A 209 -12.13 -21.96 10.74
CA LEU A 209 -11.43 -21.10 9.79
C LEU A 209 -11.69 -21.50 8.33
N LEU A 210 -11.71 -22.79 8.03
CA LEU A 210 -12.02 -23.32 6.69
C LEU A 210 -13.48 -23.08 6.27
N LEU A 211 -14.39 -22.90 7.21
CA LEU A 211 -15.81 -22.63 6.94
C LEU A 211 -16.13 -21.13 6.94
N MET A 212 -15.23 -20.28 7.42
CA MET A 212 -15.47 -18.83 7.49
C MET A 212 -15.71 -18.24 6.10
N LYS A 213 -16.78 -17.46 6.02
CA LYS A 213 -17.11 -16.65 4.85
C LYS A 213 -16.65 -15.22 5.05
N ARG A 214 -16.76 -14.45 3.97
CA ARG A 214 -16.41 -13.03 3.96
C ARG A 214 -17.11 -12.27 5.10
N ASP A 215 -18.39 -12.50 5.30
CA ASP A 215 -19.17 -11.80 6.33
C ASP A 215 -18.76 -12.22 7.75
N ASP A 216 -18.36 -13.48 7.96
CA ASP A 216 -17.88 -13.96 9.27
C ASP A 216 -16.59 -13.23 9.68
N VAL A 217 -15.69 -12.94 8.71
CA VAL A 217 -14.46 -12.18 8.98
C VAL A 217 -14.72 -10.67 9.07
N LEU A 218 -15.49 -10.10 8.13
CA LEU A 218 -15.65 -8.64 8.04
C LEU A 218 -16.67 -8.07 9.02
N VAL A 219 -17.71 -8.84 9.35
CA VAL A 219 -18.79 -8.44 10.24
C VAL A 219 -18.69 -9.19 11.56
N GLY A 220 -18.45 -10.49 11.53
CA GLY A 220 -18.35 -11.31 12.75
C GLY A 220 -17.19 -10.93 13.66
N LEU A 221 -16.06 -10.49 13.10
CA LEU A 221 -14.89 -10.04 13.88
C LEU A 221 -14.80 -8.52 14.02
N ARG A 222 -15.82 -7.76 13.64
CA ARG A 222 -15.73 -6.28 13.54
C ARG A 222 -15.44 -5.59 14.87
N ASP A 223 -15.86 -6.19 15.98
CA ASP A 223 -15.67 -5.63 17.32
C ASP A 223 -14.22 -5.86 17.83
N TYR A 224 -13.47 -6.73 17.14
CA TYR A 224 -12.09 -7.11 17.47
C TYR A 224 -11.08 -6.63 16.42
N ILE A 225 -11.49 -6.53 15.15
CA ILE A 225 -10.62 -6.26 14.00
C ILE A 225 -11.20 -5.15 13.13
N CYS A 226 -10.42 -4.09 12.90
CA CYS A 226 -10.77 -3.03 11.98
C CYS A 226 -10.95 -3.56 10.53
N LEU A 227 -11.81 -2.91 9.74
CA LEU A 227 -12.14 -3.34 8.37
C LEU A 227 -10.91 -3.57 7.46
N GLY A 228 -9.90 -2.70 7.54
CA GLY A 228 -8.67 -2.83 6.73
C GLY A 228 -7.92 -4.15 6.99
N PRO A 229 -7.47 -4.42 8.23
CA PRO A 229 -6.91 -5.71 8.61
C PRO A 229 -7.83 -6.90 8.31
N ALA A 230 -9.14 -6.78 8.55
CA ALA A 230 -10.10 -7.86 8.29
C ALA A 230 -10.12 -8.28 6.81
N LEU A 231 -10.03 -7.33 5.87
CA LEU A 231 -9.92 -7.63 4.44
C LEU A 231 -8.64 -8.39 4.08
N LYS A 232 -7.52 -8.04 4.72
CA LYS A 232 -6.24 -8.74 4.51
C LYS A 232 -6.29 -10.15 5.09
N ILE A 233 -6.84 -10.30 6.28
CA ILE A 233 -7.07 -11.59 6.94
C ILE A 233 -7.94 -12.49 6.08
N PHE A 234 -9.05 -11.99 5.52
CA PHE A 234 -9.92 -12.79 4.68
C PHE A 234 -9.19 -13.35 3.45
N LYS A 235 -8.30 -12.57 2.83
CA LYS A 235 -7.44 -13.05 1.73
C LYS A 235 -6.52 -14.21 2.14
N HIS A 236 -6.07 -14.23 3.41
CA HIS A 236 -5.32 -15.37 3.95
C HIS A 236 -6.24 -16.58 4.19
N VAL A 237 -7.46 -16.38 4.68
CA VAL A 237 -8.46 -17.44 4.87
C VAL A 237 -8.77 -18.14 3.55
N GLU A 238 -9.04 -17.38 2.47
CA GLU A 238 -9.30 -17.95 1.14
C GLU A 238 -8.16 -18.85 0.64
N ARG A 239 -6.91 -18.50 0.98
CA ARG A 239 -5.73 -19.28 0.60
C ARG A 239 -5.54 -20.53 1.46
N LEU A 240 -5.92 -20.49 2.73
CA LEU A 240 -5.93 -21.67 3.61
C LEU A 240 -7.01 -22.66 3.17
N GLN A 241 -8.18 -22.15 2.80
CA GLN A 241 -9.28 -22.94 2.23
C GLN A 241 -8.81 -23.70 1.00
N TRP A 242 -8.24 -23.00 0.01
CA TRP A 242 -7.71 -23.63 -1.20
C TRP A 242 -6.60 -24.67 -0.92
N ALA A 243 -5.80 -24.45 0.12
CA ALA A 243 -4.67 -25.34 0.44
C ALA A 243 -5.06 -26.59 1.24
N SER A 244 -6.27 -26.61 1.80
CA SER A 244 -6.79 -27.70 2.63
C SER A 244 -7.93 -28.48 1.95
N GLU A 245 -8.18 -28.20 0.66
CA GLU A 245 -9.11 -28.93 -0.23
C GLU A 245 -8.47 -30.18 -0.86
#